data_AF-A0AA42YTR7-F1
#
_entry.id   AF-A0AA42YTR7-F1
#
_cell.length_a   1.000
_cell.length_b   1.000
_cell.length_c   1.000
_cell.angle_alpha   90.00
_cell.angle_beta   90.00
_cell.angle_gamma   90.00
#
_symmetry.space_group_name_H-M   'P 1'
#
loop_
_entity.id
_entity.type
_entity.pdbx_description
1 polymer ?
#
loop_
_entity_poly.entity_id
_entity_poly.type
_entity_poly.pdbx_seq_one_letter_code
_entity_poly.pdbx_strand_id
1 'polypeptide(L)'
;MIAAPTVRVRDLTDRPIRTDGTHVVYWMVGFRRPRWNFALQHAAAHAAELGKPLLILEALRVGYPWASDRLHQFILDGMRAHAKHFASKNVLYFPYVELAEGDGSGLLAALVKDACVVVSDDYPTFFIPKMQEAAASRINVRFEVVDSNGLLPMRANEKVFSRAFDFRRHLQRELPRHFEAMPLVDPLKGLSKISSKKADALLGEARKKWGVASKDTLGGSTLGSLPIDHSVPAVDLEGGFEAGEKRMHEFLSSGIDRYAEERNHPDADAASGLSPWLHFGHVSTHQIFDELTKNEGWAEDSVSEKVNGAREGWWGMSANAEAFLDELVTWREVGFNMCAHRSDYDQYESLPNWARETLAEHEEDARDHLYSLEQFESSETHDPIWNAAQTELRETGRLQNYMRMLWGKKILEWSATPRDALATMVELNNKYALDGRDPNSYSGIFWVLGRYDRAWGPERPIFGKIRYMSSDNTKRKLRMAGYLDRFGGQPDLFDS
;
A
#
# COMPACT_ATOMS: atom_id res chain seq x y z
N MET A 1 -27.31 9.05 -4.15
CA MET A 1 -25.98 8.42 -4.11
C MET A 1 -25.19 8.93 -5.30
N ILE A 2 -23.86 9.01 -5.19
CA ILE A 2 -23.01 9.69 -6.18
C ILE A 2 -21.96 8.69 -6.66
N ALA A 3 -21.81 8.49 -7.96
CA ALA A 3 -20.78 7.62 -8.53
C ALA A 3 -19.37 8.24 -8.36
N ALA A 4 -18.33 7.41 -8.43
CA ALA A 4 -16.96 7.94 -8.54
C ALA A 4 -16.77 8.82 -9.79
N PRO A 5 -15.90 9.84 -9.75
CA PRO A 5 -15.54 10.63 -10.92
C PRO A 5 -15.05 9.75 -12.06
N THR A 6 -15.46 10.05 -13.30
CA THR A 6 -15.15 9.22 -14.48
C THR A 6 -13.65 9.05 -14.72
N VAL A 7 -12.83 10.06 -14.40
CA VAL A 7 -11.35 10.00 -14.48
C VAL A 7 -10.74 8.91 -13.59
N ARG A 8 -11.48 8.44 -12.58
CA ARG A 8 -11.07 7.35 -11.69
C ARG A 8 -11.63 5.99 -12.11
N VAL A 9 -12.50 5.91 -13.12
CA VAL A 9 -13.16 4.66 -13.53
C VAL A 9 -12.52 4.16 -14.82
N ARG A 10 -12.20 2.86 -14.85
CA ARG A 10 -11.68 2.18 -16.04
C ARG A 10 -12.40 0.87 -16.28
N ASP A 11 -12.66 0.59 -17.54
CA ASP A 11 -13.37 -0.60 -17.95
C ASP A 11 -12.37 -1.71 -18.26
N LEU A 12 -12.47 -2.84 -17.58
CA LEU A 12 -11.76 -4.07 -17.94
C LEU A 12 -12.53 -4.90 -18.97
N THR A 13 -13.84 -4.70 -19.07
CA THR A 13 -14.66 -5.27 -20.15
C THR A 13 -15.55 -4.21 -20.78
N ASP A 14 -15.55 -4.19 -22.12
CA ASP A 14 -16.43 -3.34 -22.91
C ASP A 14 -17.76 -4.06 -23.15
N ARG A 15 -18.66 -3.93 -22.16
CA ARG A 15 -20.01 -4.51 -22.20
C ARG A 15 -21.01 -3.54 -21.57
N PRO A 16 -22.27 -3.51 -22.03
CA PRO A 16 -23.29 -2.72 -21.36
C PRO A 16 -23.59 -3.28 -19.96
N ILE A 17 -23.97 -2.40 -19.03
CA ILE A 17 -24.55 -2.77 -17.75
C ILE A 17 -25.85 -3.54 -18.00
N ARG A 18 -26.01 -4.70 -17.35
CA ARG A 18 -27.22 -5.53 -17.50
C ARG A 18 -28.32 -5.05 -16.56
N THR A 19 -29.37 -4.44 -17.10
CA THR A 19 -30.50 -3.91 -16.30
C THR A 19 -31.43 -5.00 -15.77
N ASP A 20 -31.47 -6.16 -16.42
CA ASP A 20 -32.19 -7.37 -16.02
C ASP A 20 -31.43 -8.21 -14.97
N GLY A 21 -30.18 -7.86 -14.69
CA GLY A 21 -29.38 -8.49 -13.64
C GLY A 21 -30.02 -8.40 -12.24
N THR A 22 -29.56 -9.26 -11.34
CA THR A 22 -30.19 -9.46 -10.03
C THR A 22 -29.57 -8.60 -8.93
N HIS A 23 -28.28 -8.25 -9.05
CA HIS A 23 -27.49 -7.54 -8.05
C HIS A 23 -26.26 -6.85 -8.69
N VAL A 24 -25.60 -5.98 -7.93
CA VAL A 24 -24.28 -5.41 -8.24
C VAL A 24 -23.24 -6.08 -7.37
N VAL A 25 -22.05 -6.35 -7.91
CA VAL A 25 -20.93 -6.94 -7.15
C VAL A 25 -19.83 -5.91 -6.99
N TYR A 26 -19.42 -5.65 -5.75
CA TYR A 26 -18.15 -5.04 -5.43
C TYR A 26 -17.15 -6.12 -5.00
N TRP A 27 -16.14 -6.36 -5.82
CA TRP A 27 -15.02 -7.21 -5.47
C TRP A 27 -13.93 -6.38 -4.79
N MET A 28 -13.95 -6.39 -3.46
CA MET A 28 -12.99 -5.68 -2.61
C MET A 28 -11.66 -6.44 -2.57
N VAL A 29 -10.57 -5.78 -2.93
CA VAL A 29 -9.23 -6.38 -3.03
C VAL A 29 -8.20 -5.52 -2.31
N GLY A 30 -7.98 -4.29 -2.79
CA GLY A 30 -6.95 -3.37 -2.31
C GLY A 30 -7.48 -2.23 -1.44
N PHE A 31 -8.77 -1.92 -1.49
CA PHE A 31 -9.39 -0.85 -0.68
C PHE A 31 -10.28 -1.44 0.42
N ARG A 32 -9.65 -2.12 1.38
CA ARG A 32 -10.33 -2.83 2.47
C ARG A 32 -10.84 -1.87 3.55
N ARG A 33 -11.75 -0.97 3.16
CA ARG A 33 -12.39 -0.03 4.06
C ARG A 33 -13.82 0.27 3.63
N PRO A 34 -14.75 0.48 4.58
CA PRO A 34 -16.15 0.78 4.28
C PRO A 34 -16.43 2.27 4.06
N ARG A 35 -15.44 3.14 4.29
CA ARG A 35 -15.55 4.61 4.25
C ARG A 35 -14.49 5.20 3.33
N TRP A 36 -14.74 6.38 2.77
CA TRP A 36 -13.75 7.09 1.94
C TRP A 36 -13.16 6.22 0.82
N ASN A 37 -14.04 5.50 0.12
CA ASN A 37 -13.71 4.51 -0.89
C ASN A 37 -14.52 4.77 -2.17
N PHE A 38 -13.86 5.25 -3.23
CA PHE A 38 -14.51 5.51 -4.52
C PHE A 38 -15.05 4.25 -5.19
N ALA A 39 -14.37 3.11 -5.06
CA ALA A 39 -14.82 1.85 -5.68
C ALA A 39 -16.11 1.35 -5.03
N LEU A 40 -16.15 1.32 -3.70
CA LEU A 40 -17.38 0.99 -2.96
C LEU A 40 -18.50 1.98 -3.27
N GLN A 41 -18.20 3.28 -3.30
CA GLN A 41 -19.15 4.34 -3.66
C GLN A 41 -19.73 4.15 -5.06
N HIS A 42 -18.89 3.84 -6.04
CA HIS A 42 -19.31 3.62 -7.41
C HIS A 42 -20.23 2.39 -7.53
N ALA A 43 -19.85 1.28 -6.88
CA ALA A 43 -20.70 0.08 -6.82
C ALA A 43 -22.05 0.35 -6.12
N ALA A 44 -22.03 1.13 -5.04
CA ALA A 44 -23.22 1.52 -4.30
C ALA A 44 -24.13 2.42 -5.17
N ALA A 45 -23.56 3.36 -5.92
CA ALA A 45 -24.31 4.20 -6.86
C ALA A 45 -25.03 3.36 -7.94
N HIS A 46 -24.35 2.40 -8.57
CA HIS A 46 -24.96 1.44 -9.51
C HIS A 46 -26.11 0.67 -8.86
N ALA A 47 -25.90 0.17 -7.64
CA ALA A 47 -26.91 -0.59 -6.91
C ALA A 47 -28.18 0.25 -6.64
N ALA A 48 -28.00 1.52 -6.27
CA ALA A 48 -29.11 2.44 -6.05
C ALA A 48 -29.84 2.82 -7.34
N GLU A 49 -29.11 3.14 -8.40
CA GLU A 49 -29.70 3.50 -9.71
C GLU A 49 -30.51 2.36 -10.30
N LEU A 50 -30.01 1.13 -10.21
CA LEU A 50 -30.68 -0.06 -10.74
C LEU A 50 -31.76 -0.62 -9.79
N GLY A 51 -31.86 -0.13 -8.56
CA GLY A 51 -32.74 -0.69 -7.53
C GLY A 51 -32.39 -2.14 -7.16
N LYS A 52 -31.10 -2.51 -7.19
CA LYS A 52 -30.61 -3.88 -6.97
C LYS A 52 -29.76 -3.97 -5.68
N PRO A 53 -29.66 -5.15 -5.05
CA PRO A 53 -28.78 -5.34 -3.90
C PRO A 53 -27.32 -5.15 -4.30
N LEU A 54 -26.51 -4.66 -3.35
CA LEU A 54 -25.06 -4.67 -3.45
C LEU A 54 -24.50 -5.89 -2.69
N LEU A 55 -23.72 -6.70 -3.39
CA LEU A 55 -22.90 -7.78 -2.84
C LEU A 55 -21.44 -7.33 -2.77
N ILE A 56 -20.84 -7.41 -1.58
CA ILE A 56 -19.42 -7.17 -1.34
C ILE A 56 -18.75 -8.53 -1.19
N LEU A 57 -17.87 -8.88 -2.13
CA LEU A 57 -16.97 -10.03 -2.04
C LEU A 57 -15.62 -9.55 -1.53
N GLU A 58 -15.18 -10.07 -0.38
CA GLU A 58 -13.83 -9.88 0.12
C GLU A 58 -13.17 -11.25 0.26
N ALA A 59 -12.18 -11.52 -0.59
CA ALA A 59 -11.49 -12.80 -0.64
C ALA A 59 -10.05 -12.68 -0.12
N LEU A 60 -9.61 -13.69 0.63
CA LEU A 60 -8.22 -13.91 1.04
C LEU A 60 -7.78 -15.28 0.52
N ARG A 61 -6.91 -15.25 -0.50
CA ARG A 61 -6.29 -16.45 -1.09
C ARG A 61 -5.07 -16.90 -0.27
N VAL A 62 -4.61 -18.13 -0.45
CA VAL A 62 -3.40 -18.65 0.21
C VAL A 62 -2.23 -18.82 -0.75
N GLY A 63 -2.50 -19.14 -2.02
CA GLY A 63 -1.45 -19.37 -3.03
C GLY A 63 -0.93 -18.09 -3.67
N TYR A 64 -0.33 -17.17 -2.92
CA TYR A 64 0.35 -15.98 -3.47
C TYR A 64 1.75 -15.78 -2.85
N PRO A 65 2.70 -15.14 -3.58
CA PRO A 65 4.05 -14.92 -3.07
C PRO A 65 4.06 -14.21 -1.71
N TRP A 66 4.87 -14.72 -0.78
CA TRP A 66 5.04 -14.19 0.59
C TRP A 66 3.81 -14.26 1.50
N ALA A 67 2.77 -15.02 1.13
CA ALA A 67 1.69 -15.36 2.05
C ALA A 67 2.25 -15.93 3.36
N SER A 68 1.87 -15.35 4.50
CA SER A 68 2.42 -15.70 5.82
C SER A 68 1.46 -15.36 6.94
N ASP A 69 1.71 -15.91 8.13
CA ASP A 69 0.90 -15.65 9.32
C ASP A 69 0.74 -14.15 9.59
N ARG A 70 1.81 -13.38 9.40
CA ARG A 70 1.80 -11.92 9.55
C ARG A 70 0.79 -11.22 8.67
N LEU A 71 0.87 -11.46 7.36
CA LEU A 71 0.03 -10.75 6.41
C LEU A 71 -1.42 -11.21 6.54
N HIS A 72 -1.62 -12.52 6.68
CA HIS A 72 -2.94 -13.11 6.81
C HIS A 72 -3.64 -12.64 8.08
N GLN A 73 -2.96 -12.64 9.24
CA GLN A 73 -3.56 -12.13 10.48
C GLN A 73 -4.00 -10.67 10.34
N PHE A 74 -3.15 -9.80 9.78
CA PHE A 74 -3.48 -8.38 9.59
C PHE A 74 -4.68 -8.17 8.66
N ILE A 75 -4.83 -8.99 7.61
CA ILE A 75 -6.00 -8.96 6.72
C ILE A 75 -7.24 -9.53 7.44
N LEU A 76 -7.11 -10.63 8.19
CA LEU A 76 -8.22 -11.26 8.92
C LEU A 76 -8.81 -10.32 9.98
N ASP A 77 -7.98 -9.56 10.69
CA ASP A 77 -8.44 -8.51 11.60
C ASP A 77 -9.33 -7.48 10.87
N GLY A 78 -8.93 -7.07 9.66
CA GLY A 78 -9.74 -6.19 8.81
C GLY A 78 -11.06 -6.83 8.38
N MET A 79 -11.02 -8.08 7.93
CA MET A 79 -12.21 -8.83 7.54
C MET A 79 -13.18 -9.03 8.72
N ARG A 80 -12.67 -9.20 9.94
CA ARG A 80 -13.44 -9.23 11.20
C ARG A 80 -14.14 -7.91 11.47
N ALA A 81 -13.42 -6.80 11.35
CA ALA A 81 -13.99 -5.45 11.49
C ALA A 81 -15.09 -5.20 10.44
N HIS A 82 -14.88 -5.63 9.19
CA HIS A 82 -15.88 -5.55 8.13
C HIS A 82 -17.12 -6.40 8.41
N ALA A 83 -16.96 -7.63 8.89
CA ALA A 83 -18.08 -8.49 9.25
C ALA A 83 -19.00 -7.81 10.28
N LYS A 84 -18.41 -7.16 11.30
CA LYS A 84 -19.15 -6.37 12.30
C LYS A 84 -19.80 -5.13 11.67
N HIS A 85 -19.07 -4.38 10.84
CA HIS A 85 -19.58 -3.16 10.21
C HIS A 85 -20.76 -3.43 9.27
N PHE A 86 -20.59 -4.36 8.33
CA PHE A 86 -21.57 -4.65 7.29
C PHE A 86 -22.81 -5.38 7.81
N ALA A 87 -22.76 -6.04 8.98
CA ALA A 87 -23.93 -6.67 9.60
C ALA A 87 -25.10 -5.69 9.86
N SER A 88 -24.80 -4.40 10.04
CA SER A 88 -25.80 -3.34 10.26
C SER A 88 -26.19 -2.57 8.99
N LYS A 89 -25.59 -2.90 7.84
CA LYS A 89 -25.74 -2.16 6.58
C LYS A 89 -26.65 -2.91 5.62
N ASN A 90 -27.23 -2.18 4.66
CA ASN A 90 -28.11 -2.74 3.64
C ASN A 90 -27.33 -3.33 2.47
N VAL A 91 -26.36 -4.20 2.76
CA VAL A 91 -25.50 -4.89 1.78
C VAL A 91 -25.41 -6.36 2.12
N LEU A 92 -25.05 -7.18 1.14
CA LEU A 92 -24.62 -8.56 1.38
C LEU A 92 -23.10 -8.57 1.46
N TYR A 93 -22.53 -9.13 2.53
CA TYR A 93 -21.10 -9.28 2.68
C TYR A 93 -20.73 -10.77 2.63
N PHE A 94 -19.76 -11.10 1.77
CA PHE A 94 -19.25 -12.45 1.54
C PHE A 94 -17.73 -12.46 1.83
N PRO A 95 -17.32 -12.64 3.10
CA PRO A 95 -15.94 -12.88 3.44
C PRO A 95 -15.57 -14.32 3.09
N TYR A 96 -14.57 -14.50 2.24
CA TYR A 96 -14.05 -15.81 1.85
C TYR A 96 -12.57 -15.91 2.20
N VAL A 97 -12.20 -16.98 2.91
CA VAL A 97 -10.81 -17.33 3.19
C VAL A 97 -10.56 -18.69 2.55
N GLU A 98 -9.60 -18.72 1.64
CA GLU A 98 -9.19 -19.94 0.95
C GLU A 98 -8.47 -20.86 1.93
N LEU A 99 -8.86 -22.14 2.00
CA LEU A 99 -8.27 -23.11 2.94
C LEU A 99 -7.13 -23.91 2.29
N ALA A 100 -7.28 -24.26 1.02
CA ALA A 100 -6.25 -24.83 0.18
C ALA A 100 -6.17 -24.12 -1.17
N GLU A 101 -4.97 -24.09 -1.77
CA GLU A 101 -4.75 -23.45 -3.06
C GLU A 101 -5.73 -23.97 -4.13
N GLY A 102 -6.53 -23.06 -4.69
CA GLY A 102 -7.49 -23.37 -5.74
C GLY A 102 -8.92 -23.61 -5.25
N ASP A 103 -9.18 -23.67 -3.94
CA ASP A 103 -10.53 -23.81 -3.39
C ASP A 103 -11.45 -22.65 -3.83
N GLY A 104 -10.89 -21.46 -4.03
CA GLY A 104 -11.63 -20.29 -4.49
C GLY A 104 -12.01 -20.32 -5.98
N SER A 105 -11.57 -21.34 -6.73
CA SER A 105 -11.75 -21.41 -8.17
C SER A 105 -13.23 -21.38 -8.57
N GLY A 106 -13.58 -20.44 -9.46
CA GLY A 106 -14.94 -20.24 -9.95
C GLY A 106 -15.86 -19.44 -9.03
N LEU A 107 -15.43 -19.04 -7.83
CA LEU A 107 -16.25 -18.27 -6.89
C LEU A 107 -16.75 -16.96 -7.51
N LEU A 108 -15.85 -16.13 -8.03
CA LEU A 108 -16.23 -14.86 -8.67
C LEU A 108 -17.19 -15.10 -9.84
N ALA A 109 -16.88 -16.07 -10.72
CA ALA A 109 -17.73 -16.39 -11.87
C ALA A 109 -19.16 -16.81 -11.46
N ALA A 110 -19.28 -17.56 -10.36
CA ALA A 110 -20.58 -17.95 -9.81
C ALA A 110 -21.35 -16.76 -9.24
N LEU A 111 -20.67 -15.88 -8.48
CA LEU A 111 -21.30 -14.71 -7.90
C LEU A 111 -21.74 -13.70 -8.96
N VAL A 112 -20.96 -13.52 -10.03
CA VAL A 112 -21.25 -12.50 -11.05
C VAL A 112 -22.16 -13.01 -12.17
N LYS A 113 -22.53 -14.30 -12.20
CA LYS A 113 -23.27 -14.92 -13.31
C LYS A 113 -24.48 -14.09 -13.75
N ASP A 114 -25.29 -13.67 -12.79
CA ASP A 114 -26.52 -12.90 -12.97
C ASP A 114 -26.38 -11.46 -12.46
N ALA A 115 -25.16 -10.94 -12.32
CA ALA A 115 -24.89 -9.58 -11.86
C ALA A 115 -25.13 -8.55 -12.98
N CYS A 116 -25.46 -7.33 -12.58
CA CYS A 116 -25.65 -6.17 -13.47
C CYS A 116 -24.30 -5.64 -13.97
N VAL A 117 -23.38 -5.48 -13.01
CA VAL A 117 -22.02 -4.95 -13.17
C VAL A 117 -21.16 -5.46 -12.02
N VAL A 118 -19.88 -5.65 -12.29
CA VAL A 118 -18.83 -5.91 -11.31
C VAL A 118 -17.97 -4.67 -11.20
N VAL A 119 -17.74 -4.20 -9.97
CA VAL A 119 -16.82 -3.11 -9.66
C VAL A 119 -15.71 -3.68 -8.79
N SER A 120 -14.45 -3.27 -9.00
CA SER A 120 -13.31 -3.62 -8.15
C SER A 120 -12.35 -2.43 -8.00
N ASP A 121 -11.25 -2.65 -7.29
CA ASP A 121 -10.27 -1.63 -6.95
C ASP A 121 -9.20 -1.53 -8.06
N ASP A 122 -8.91 -0.34 -8.58
CA ASP A 122 -7.79 -0.13 -9.52
C ASP A 122 -6.49 0.05 -8.73
N TYR A 123 -5.84 -1.05 -8.34
CA TYR A 123 -4.56 -1.04 -7.64
C TYR A 123 -3.43 -1.52 -8.59
N PRO A 124 -2.34 -0.75 -8.79
CA PRO A 124 -1.51 -0.89 -9.98
C PRO A 124 -0.38 -1.94 -9.90
N THR A 125 -0.13 -2.57 -8.76
CA THR A 125 1.03 -3.46 -8.57
C THR A 125 0.65 -4.86 -8.12
N PHE A 126 1.69 -5.70 -7.99
CA PHE A 126 1.61 -7.07 -7.54
C PHE A 126 0.77 -7.93 -8.49
N PHE A 127 0.14 -9.00 -8.00
CA PHE A 127 -0.68 -9.85 -8.86
C PHE A 127 -2.06 -9.26 -9.18
N ILE A 128 -2.46 -8.14 -8.56
CA ILE A 128 -3.84 -7.61 -8.61
C ILE A 128 -4.29 -7.27 -10.05
N PRO A 129 -3.55 -6.46 -10.84
CA PRO A 129 -3.95 -6.16 -12.22
C PRO A 129 -4.12 -7.44 -13.06
N LYS A 130 -3.14 -8.34 -13.02
CA LYS A 130 -3.15 -9.60 -13.77
C LYS A 130 -4.33 -10.50 -13.34
N MET A 131 -4.64 -10.53 -12.04
CA MET A 131 -5.77 -11.30 -11.50
C MET A 131 -7.11 -10.74 -12.01
N GLN A 132 -7.27 -9.42 -12.02
CA GLN A 132 -8.49 -8.77 -12.50
C GLN A 132 -8.64 -8.92 -14.03
N GLU A 133 -7.58 -8.79 -14.81
CA GLU A 133 -7.57 -9.05 -16.26
C GLU A 133 -7.92 -10.51 -16.57
N ALA A 134 -7.32 -11.47 -15.84
CA ALA A 134 -7.66 -12.88 -15.98
C ALA A 134 -9.13 -13.16 -15.63
N ALA A 135 -9.67 -12.52 -14.59
CA ALA A 135 -11.09 -12.59 -14.27
C ALA A 135 -11.98 -11.98 -15.36
N ALA A 136 -11.63 -10.79 -15.86
CA ALA A 136 -12.34 -10.09 -16.92
C ALA A 136 -12.48 -10.94 -18.19
N SER A 137 -11.44 -11.69 -18.56
CA SER A 137 -11.45 -12.60 -19.71
C SER A 137 -12.40 -13.80 -19.56
N ARG A 138 -12.82 -14.14 -18.34
CA ARG A 138 -13.61 -15.36 -18.03
C ARG A 138 -15.07 -15.09 -17.66
N ILE A 139 -15.44 -13.84 -17.42
CA ILE A 139 -16.80 -13.46 -17.05
C ILE A 139 -17.50 -12.79 -18.23
N ASN A 140 -18.84 -12.85 -18.28
CA ASN A 140 -19.64 -12.23 -19.34
C ASN A 140 -20.34 -10.91 -18.94
N VAL A 141 -19.85 -10.23 -17.90
CA VAL A 141 -20.46 -9.02 -17.31
C VAL A 141 -19.58 -7.80 -17.56
N ARG A 142 -20.16 -6.59 -17.52
CA ARG A 142 -19.41 -5.33 -17.40
C ARG A 142 -18.56 -5.37 -16.13
N PHE A 143 -17.27 -5.08 -16.27
CA PHE A 143 -16.31 -5.10 -15.19
C PHE A 143 -15.53 -3.79 -15.19
N GLU A 144 -15.73 -2.99 -14.15
CA GLU A 144 -15.13 -1.69 -13.91
C GLU A 144 -14.15 -1.79 -12.74
N VAL A 145 -13.01 -1.12 -12.86
CA VAL A 145 -12.08 -0.88 -11.75
C VAL A 145 -12.02 0.60 -11.47
N VAL A 146 -11.98 0.96 -10.20
CA VAL A 146 -12.08 2.36 -9.76
C VAL A 146 -10.88 2.71 -8.91
N ASP A 147 -10.20 3.81 -9.21
CA ASP A 147 -9.07 4.33 -8.45
C ASP A 147 -9.55 5.03 -7.17
N SER A 148 -9.10 4.53 -6.02
CA SER A 148 -9.26 5.16 -4.72
C SER A 148 -7.95 5.21 -3.92
N ASN A 149 -6.81 5.26 -4.61
CA ASN A 149 -5.48 5.14 -4.00
C ASN A 149 -4.99 6.43 -3.33
N GLY A 150 -5.22 7.59 -3.96
CA GLY A 150 -4.65 8.88 -3.55
C GLY A 150 -5.47 10.06 -4.07
N LEU A 151 -5.06 11.27 -3.69
CA LEU A 151 -5.75 12.51 -4.00
C LEU A 151 -5.71 12.79 -5.50
N LEU A 152 -4.57 12.62 -6.17
CA LEU A 152 -4.49 12.71 -7.63
C LEU A 152 -4.94 11.38 -8.25
N PRO A 153 -5.90 11.38 -9.21
CA PRO A 153 -6.19 10.17 -9.98
C PRO A 153 -4.91 9.67 -10.67
N MET A 154 -4.55 8.40 -10.50
CA MET A 154 -3.26 7.85 -10.97
C MET A 154 -3.04 8.03 -12.47
N ARG A 155 -4.15 8.06 -13.24
CA ARG A 155 -4.20 8.19 -14.69
C ARG A 155 -4.75 9.54 -15.15
N ALA A 156 -4.72 10.57 -14.29
CA ALA A 156 -5.06 11.95 -14.68
C ALA A 156 -4.13 12.50 -15.78
N ASN A 157 -2.96 11.89 -15.95
CA ASN A 157 -2.03 12.17 -17.04
C ASN A 157 -1.30 10.87 -17.46
N GLU A 158 -0.78 10.83 -18.69
CA GLU A 158 -0.03 9.68 -19.24
C GLU A 158 1.48 9.73 -18.95
N LYS A 159 1.98 10.81 -18.33
CA LYS A 159 3.41 11.02 -18.12
C LYS A 159 3.89 10.25 -16.90
N VAL A 160 5.00 9.55 -17.08
CA VAL A 160 5.81 9.00 -15.99
C VAL A 160 6.90 10.02 -15.61
N PHE A 161 7.04 10.29 -14.32
CA PHE A 161 7.99 11.29 -13.82
C PHE A 161 9.27 10.63 -13.34
N SER A 162 10.43 11.12 -13.81
CA SER A 162 11.74 10.60 -13.40
C SER A 162 12.26 11.21 -12.10
N ARG A 163 11.67 12.31 -11.64
CA ARG A 163 12.06 13.05 -10.43
C ARG A 163 10.83 13.46 -9.64
N ALA A 164 10.86 13.30 -8.31
CA ALA A 164 9.79 13.74 -7.42
C ALA A 164 9.49 15.25 -7.53
N PHE A 165 10.52 16.07 -7.83
CA PHE A 165 10.34 17.51 -8.09
C PHE A 165 9.41 17.79 -9.28
N ASP A 166 9.58 17.07 -10.39
CA ASP A 166 8.75 17.27 -11.58
C ASP A 166 7.33 16.78 -11.35
N PHE A 167 7.17 15.65 -10.63
CA PHE A 167 5.86 15.16 -10.20
C PHE A 167 5.17 16.17 -9.29
N ARG A 168 5.87 16.72 -8.29
CA ARG A 168 5.30 17.74 -7.40
C ARG A 168 4.81 18.97 -8.16
N ARG A 169 5.60 19.47 -9.11
CA ARG A 169 5.19 20.61 -9.95
C ARG A 169 3.94 20.29 -10.78
N HIS A 170 3.82 19.06 -11.26
CA HIS A 170 2.61 18.61 -11.95
C HIS A 170 1.42 18.51 -10.99
N LEU A 171 1.61 17.89 -9.82
CA LEU A 171 0.62 17.74 -8.78
C LEU A 171 0.05 19.09 -8.33
N GLN A 172 0.91 20.07 -8.05
CA GLN A 172 0.51 21.43 -7.66
C GLN A 172 -0.37 22.13 -8.72
N ARG A 173 -0.27 21.74 -9.99
CA ARG A 173 -1.08 22.29 -11.08
C ARG A 173 -2.41 21.56 -11.24
N GLU A 174 -2.39 20.23 -11.16
CA GLU A 174 -3.57 19.40 -11.47
C GLU A 174 -4.45 19.15 -10.26
N LEU A 175 -3.86 18.96 -9.07
CA LEU A 175 -4.57 18.53 -7.88
C LEU A 175 -5.72 19.47 -7.45
N PRO A 176 -5.62 20.81 -7.57
CA PRO A 176 -6.74 21.69 -7.22
C PRO A 176 -8.05 21.38 -7.96
N ARG A 177 -7.97 20.81 -9.17
CA ARG A 177 -9.15 20.41 -9.97
C ARG A 177 -9.90 19.20 -9.37
N HIS A 178 -9.31 18.56 -8.37
CA HIS A 178 -9.81 17.32 -7.79
C HIS A 178 -10.23 17.48 -6.32
N PHE A 179 -10.07 18.64 -5.69
CA PHE A 179 -10.45 18.86 -4.29
C PHE A 179 -11.95 18.70 -4.03
N GLU A 180 -12.80 19.15 -4.97
CA GLU A 180 -14.26 18.97 -4.86
C GLU A 180 -14.68 17.49 -4.90
N ALA A 181 -13.87 16.65 -5.54
CA ALA A 181 -14.17 15.25 -5.78
C ALA A 181 -13.50 14.36 -4.73
N MET A 182 -14.11 14.29 -3.53
CA MET A 182 -13.73 13.40 -2.42
C MET A 182 -14.66 12.18 -2.32
N PRO A 183 -14.18 11.01 -1.89
CA PRO A 183 -15.06 9.86 -1.67
C PRO A 183 -15.94 10.10 -0.45
N LEU A 184 -17.15 9.55 -0.45
CA LEU A 184 -18.12 9.73 0.62
C LEU A 184 -17.62 9.12 1.95
N VAL A 185 -17.92 9.82 3.05
CA VAL A 185 -17.70 9.30 4.41
C VAL A 185 -18.43 7.97 4.62
N ASP A 186 -19.70 7.88 4.21
CA ASP A 186 -20.48 6.62 4.22
C ASP A 186 -21.04 6.35 2.81
N PRO A 187 -20.29 5.61 1.96
CA PRO A 187 -20.72 5.21 0.61
C PRO A 187 -22.00 4.40 0.55
N LEU A 188 -22.40 3.75 1.65
CA LEU A 188 -23.54 2.83 1.70
C LEU A 188 -24.84 3.51 2.14
N LYS A 189 -24.75 4.78 2.56
CA LYS A 189 -25.89 5.55 3.06
C LYS A 189 -26.95 5.73 1.96
N GLY A 190 -28.14 5.19 2.19
CA GLY A 190 -29.29 5.32 1.29
C GLY A 190 -29.57 4.08 0.44
N LEU A 191 -28.79 3.00 0.59
CA LEU A 191 -29.14 1.71 -0.01
C LEU A 191 -30.43 1.13 0.59
N SER A 192 -31.22 0.48 -0.25
CA SER A 192 -32.49 -0.15 0.15
C SER A 192 -32.26 -1.45 0.92
N LYS A 193 -33.13 -1.74 1.90
CA LYS A 193 -33.06 -2.98 2.69
C LYS A 193 -33.16 -4.21 1.80
N ILE A 194 -32.40 -5.24 2.17
CA ILE A 194 -32.39 -6.53 1.48
C ILE A 194 -33.13 -7.54 2.34
N SER A 195 -34.21 -8.13 1.82
CA SER A 195 -34.94 -9.19 2.54
C SER A 195 -34.09 -10.46 2.64
N SER A 196 -34.24 -11.25 3.71
CA SER A 196 -33.58 -12.56 3.88
C SER A 196 -33.80 -13.48 2.68
N LYS A 197 -35.04 -13.60 2.18
CA LYS A 197 -35.36 -14.40 0.99
C LYS A 197 -34.52 -14.01 -0.24
N LYS A 198 -34.30 -12.71 -0.46
CA LYS A 198 -33.47 -12.21 -1.57
C LYS A 198 -31.99 -12.49 -1.34
N ALA A 199 -31.51 -12.36 -0.10
CA ALA A 199 -30.14 -12.71 0.27
C ALA A 199 -29.85 -14.20 0.03
N ASP A 200 -30.76 -15.09 0.47
CA ASP A 200 -30.62 -16.54 0.30
C ASP A 200 -30.72 -16.96 -1.16
N ALA A 201 -31.59 -16.33 -1.95
CA ALA A 201 -31.68 -16.58 -3.39
C ALA A 201 -30.38 -16.20 -4.13
N LEU A 202 -29.71 -15.12 -3.71
CA LEU A 202 -28.46 -14.65 -4.34
C LEU A 202 -27.24 -15.47 -3.93
N LEU A 203 -27.16 -15.87 -2.65
CA LEU A 203 -25.93 -16.45 -2.08
C LEU A 203 -26.03 -17.93 -1.74
N GLY A 204 -27.22 -18.54 -1.78
CA GLY A 204 -27.45 -19.90 -1.27
C GLY A 204 -26.53 -20.94 -1.90
N GLU A 205 -26.44 -20.97 -3.24
CA GLU A 205 -25.56 -21.91 -3.95
C GLU A 205 -24.08 -21.62 -3.72
N ALA A 206 -23.69 -20.34 -3.72
CA ALA A 206 -22.31 -19.95 -3.44
C ALA A 206 -21.88 -20.36 -2.03
N ARG A 207 -22.72 -20.12 -1.01
CA ARG A 207 -22.45 -20.48 0.40
C ARG A 207 -22.31 -21.98 0.63
N LYS A 208 -23.03 -22.80 -0.14
CA LYS A 208 -22.93 -24.27 -0.06
C LYS A 208 -21.58 -24.77 -0.60
N LYS A 209 -21.07 -24.14 -1.66
CA LYS A 209 -19.85 -24.57 -2.33
C LYS A 209 -18.59 -23.92 -1.76
N TRP A 210 -18.63 -22.60 -1.55
CA TRP A 210 -17.56 -21.80 -0.96
C TRP A 210 -18.10 -21.26 0.36
N GLY A 211 -17.72 -21.90 1.47
CA GLY A 211 -18.14 -21.48 2.80
C GLY A 211 -17.79 -20.01 3.06
N VAL A 212 -18.67 -19.31 3.76
CA VAL A 212 -18.37 -17.96 4.27
C VAL A 212 -17.47 -18.12 5.50
N ALA A 213 -16.44 -17.28 5.61
CA ALA A 213 -15.51 -17.30 6.74
C ALA A 213 -16.27 -17.19 8.07
N SER A 214 -16.03 -18.12 8.98
CA SER A 214 -16.67 -18.16 10.30
C SER A 214 -16.08 -17.08 11.22
N LYS A 215 -16.73 -16.83 12.36
CA LYS A 215 -16.16 -15.95 13.39
C LYS A 215 -14.79 -16.44 13.89
N ASP A 216 -14.60 -17.76 13.93
CA ASP A 216 -13.35 -18.38 14.37
C ASP A 216 -12.24 -18.15 13.34
N THR A 217 -12.54 -18.38 12.05
CA THR A 217 -11.61 -18.07 10.94
C THR A 217 -11.24 -16.60 10.91
N LEU A 218 -12.23 -15.69 11.01
CA LEU A 218 -11.98 -14.25 11.08
C LEU A 218 -11.29 -13.82 12.39
N GLY A 219 -11.35 -14.65 13.43
CA GLY A 219 -10.62 -14.48 14.67
C GLY A 219 -9.16 -14.94 14.59
N GLY A 220 -8.72 -15.52 13.47
CA GLY A 220 -7.37 -16.04 13.29
C GLY A 220 -7.15 -17.45 13.82
N SER A 221 -8.18 -18.12 14.37
CA SER A 221 -8.00 -19.43 15.01
C SER A 221 -7.63 -20.54 14.02
N THR A 222 -7.89 -20.36 12.73
CA THR A 222 -7.56 -21.30 11.67
C THR A 222 -6.25 -20.96 10.96
N LEU A 223 -5.54 -19.89 11.36
CA LEU A 223 -4.36 -19.38 10.67
C LEU A 223 -3.27 -20.45 10.53
N GLY A 224 -2.94 -21.14 11.63
CA GLY A 224 -1.92 -22.20 11.65
C GLY A 224 -2.28 -23.48 10.88
N SER A 225 -3.45 -23.52 10.21
CA SER A 225 -3.84 -24.62 9.32
C SER A 225 -3.79 -24.24 7.84
N LEU A 226 -3.61 -22.95 7.53
CA LEU A 226 -3.53 -22.48 6.15
C LEU A 226 -2.16 -22.83 5.54
N PRO A 227 -2.08 -23.18 4.25
CA PRO A 227 -0.82 -23.50 3.59
C PRO A 227 -0.06 -22.23 3.21
N ILE A 228 0.44 -21.52 4.22
CA ILE A 228 1.18 -20.25 4.11
C ILE A 228 2.49 -20.34 4.90
N ASP A 229 3.37 -19.34 4.75
CA ASP A 229 4.64 -19.31 5.47
C ASP A 229 4.44 -18.99 6.96
N HIS A 230 4.56 -20.03 7.80
CA HIS A 230 4.49 -19.91 9.25
C HIS A 230 5.83 -19.50 9.91
N SER A 231 6.91 -19.35 9.13
CA SER A 231 8.21 -18.85 9.64
C SER A 231 8.20 -17.34 9.88
N VAL A 232 7.22 -16.63 9.30
CA VAL A 232 7.02 -15.19 9.50
C VAL A 232 5.79 -14.97 10.38
N PRO A 233 5.97 -14.89 11.73
CA PRO A 233 4.86 -14.85 12.65
C PRO A 233 4.08 -13.54 12.58
N ALA A 234 2.81 -13.61 12.98
CA ALA A 234 2.01 -12.44 13.29
C ALA A 234 2.69 -11.55 14.33
N VAL A 235 2.46 -10.25 14.19
CA VAL A 235 2.98 -9.22 15.08
C VAL A 235 1.85 -8.63 15.89
N ASP A 236 2.17 -8.02 17.03
CA ASP A 236 1.18 -7.32 17.86
C ASP A 236 0.81 -5.96 17.25
N LEU A 237 0.14 -6.02 16.11
CA LEU A 237 -0.40 -4.87 15.38
C LEU A 237 -1.72 -5.25 14.73
N GLU A 238 -2.82 -4.76 15.29
CA GLU A 238 -4.16 -5.08 14.78
C GLU A 238 -4.42 -4.42 13.43
N GLY A 239 -4.87 -5.22 12.47
CA GLY A 239 -5.33 -4.74 11.17
C GLY A 239 -6.74 -4.13 11.20
N GLY A 240 -7.24 -3.77 10.01
CA GLY A 240 -8.58 -3.24 9.83
C GLY A 240 -8.73 -1.72 9.94
N PHE A 241 -9.86 -1.23 9.41
CA PHE A 241 -10.14 0.20 9.31
C PHE A 241 -10.32 0.86 10.68
N GLU A 242 -10.87 0.17 11.68
CA GLU A 242 -11.05 0.73 13.04
C GLU A 242 -9.68 1.00 13.71
N ALA A 243 -8.75 0.04 13.64
CA ALA A 243 -7.40 0.18 14.18
C ALA A 243 -6.59 1.25 13.43
N GLY A 244 -6.70 1.28 12.10
CA GLY A 244 -6.02 2.28 11.28
C GLY A 244 -6.52 3.70 11.53
N GLU A 245 -7.83 3.89 11.68
CA GLU A 245 -8.41 5.19 12.04
C GLU A 245 -7.98 5.64 13.43
N LYS A 246 -7.90 4.72 14.40
CA LYS A 246 -7.36 5.02 15.73
C LYS A 246 -5.93 5.54 15.63
N ARG A 247 -5.05 4.84 14.90
CA ARG A 247 -3.65 5.27 14.70
C ARG A 247 -3.57 6.62 13.99
N MET A 248 -4.45 6.86 13.02
CA MET A 248 -4.54 8.12 12.29
C MET A 248 -4.90 9.27 13.22
N HIS A 249 -5.95 9.13 14.04
CA HIS A 249 -6.34 10.15 15.02
C HIS A 249 -5.21 10.42 16.02
N GLU A 250 -4.55 9.38 16.54
CA GLU A 250 -3.41 9.53 17.47
C GLU A 250 -2.27 10.33 16.83
N PHE A 251 -1.96 10.06 15.56
CA PHE A 251 -0.94 10.83 14.84
C PHE A 251 -1.37 12.28 14.60
N LEU A 252 -2.55 12.50 14.03
CA LEU A 252 -3.01 13.84 13.63
C LEU A 252 -3.34 14.75 14.82
N SER A 253 -3.63 14.20 15.99
CA SER A 253 -3.95 14.98 17.19
C SER A 253 -2.73 15.48 17.97
N SER A 254 -1.57 14.82 17.85
CA SER A 254 -0.37 15.19 18.62
C SER A 254 0.95 14.69 18.02
N GLY A 255 0.95 13.53 17.37
CA GLY A 255 2.16 12.97 16.75
C GLY A 255 2.72 13.83 15.61
N ILE A 256 1.85 14.53 14.89
CA ILE A 256 2.24 15.36 13.74
C ILE A 256 3.09 16.56 14.13
N ASP A 257 2.96 17.09 15.35
CA ASP A 257 3.68 18.29 15.83
C ASP A 257 5.20 18.15 15.83
N ARG A 258 5.69 16.90 15.85
CA ARG A 258 7.12 16.55 15.85
C ARG A 258 7.59 16.03 14.50
N TYR A 259 6.70 15.92 13.51
CA TYR A 259 6.96 15.15 12.29
C TYR A 259 8.10 15.74 11.45
N ALA A 260 8.08 17.04 11.15
CA ALA A 260 9.07 17.66 10.26
C ALA A 260 10.50 17.53 10.80
N GLU A 261 10.66 17.72 12.11
CA GLU A 261 11.97 17.69 12.77
C GLU A 261 12.41 16.26 13.13
N GLU A 262 11.48 15.43 13.62
CA GLU A 262 11.86 14.19 14.30
C GLU A 262 11.64 12.89 13.52
N ARG A 263 10.90 12.90 12.39
CA ARG A 263 10.55 11.66 11.64
C ARG A 263 11.74 10.80 11.21
N ASN A 264 12.92 11.42 11.06
CA ASN A 264 14.14 10.72 10.65
C ASN A 264 14.88 10.07 11.81
N HIS A 265 14.56 10.40 13.07
CA HIS A 265 15.21 9.85 14.25
C HIS A 265 14.56 8.52 14.67
N PRO A 266 15.28 7.38 14.63
CA PRO A 266 14.72 6.08 14.98
C PRO A 266 14.18 6.01 16.42
N ASP A 267 14.84 6.67 17.37
CA ASP A 267 14.41 6.71 18.78
C ASP A 267 13.11 7.51 19.02
N ALA A 268 12.72 8.39 18.10
CA ALA A 268 11.66 9.36 18.35
C ALA A 268 10.24 8.82 18.07
N ASP A 269 10.13 7.75 17.26
CA ASP A 269 8.88 7.21 16.69
C ASP A 269 7.89 8.31 16.21
N ALA A 270 8.44 9.39 15.64
CA ALA A 270 7.67 10.58 15.26
C ALA A 270 7.01 10.45 13.86
N ALA A 271 7.16 9.30 13.19
CA ALA A 271 6.46 9.03 11.94
C ALA A 271 5.01 8.60 12.21
N SER A 272 4.14 8.71 11.21
CA SER A 272 2.72 8.38 11.37
C SER A 272 2.44 6.91 11.66
N GLY A 273 3.37 6.01 11.31
CA GLY A 273 3.17 4.56 11.41
C GLY A 273 2.00 4.01 10.58
N LEU A 274 1.39 4.82 9.71
CA LEU A 274 0.16 4.47 8.98
C LEU A 274 0.37 3.54 7.80
N SER A 275 1.62 3.27 7.40
CA SER A 275 1.91 2.54 6.16
C SER A 275 1.29 1.13 6.08
N PRO A 276 1.18 0.31 7.14
CA PRO A 276 0.47 -0.97 7.07
C PRO A 276 -1.01 -0.80 6.68
N TRP A 277 -1.71 0.15 7.31
CA TRP A 277 -3.13 0.39 7.04
C TRP A 277 -3.37 1.09 5.70
N LEU A 278 -2.45 1.95 5.25
CA LEU A 278 -2.48 2.54 3.92
C LEU A 278 -2.25 1.49 2.82
N HIS A 279 -1.35 0.54 3.04
CA HIS A 279 -1.03 -0.54 2.11
C HIS A 279 -2.23 -1.46 1.88
N PHE A 280 -2.81 -1.98 2.96
CA PHE A 280 -3.99 -2.86 2.88
C PHE A 280 -5.30 -2.08 2.62
N GLY A 281 -5.22 -0.75 2.48
CA GLY A 281 -6.36 0.11 2.17
C GLY A 281 -7.40 0.21 3.30
N HIS A 282 -6.99 -0.09 4.54
CA HIS A 282 -7.79 0.06 5.76
C HIS A 282 -8.07 1.54 6.08
N VAL A 283 -7.18 2.46 5.68
CA VAL A 283 -7.35 3.92 5.82
C VAL A 283 -7.20 4.60 4.46
N SER A 284 -7.99 5.64 4.21
CA SER A 284 -7.93 6.40 2.95
C SER A 284 -6.99 7.60 3.07
N THR A 285 -6.17 7.85 2.06
CA THR A 285 -5.44 9.13 1.94
C THR A 285 -6.38 10.33 1.94
N HIS A 286 -7.57 10.20 1.36
CA HIS A 286 -8.60 11.25 1.38
C HIS A 286 -9.12 11.54 2.79
N GLN A 287 -9.25 10.50 3.63
CA GLN A 287 -9.69 10.64 5.02
C GLN A 287 -8.63 11.36 5.85
N ILE A 288 -7.36 10.95 5.70
CA ILE A 288 -6.24 11.60 6.38
C ILE A 288 -6.15 13.08 5.97
N PHE A 289 -6.29 13.36 4.67
CA PHE A 289 -6.27 14.72 4.15
C PHE A 289 -7.43 15.57 4.69
N ASP A 290 -8.66 15.05 4.65
CA ASP A 290 -9.85 15.74 5.17
C ASP A 290 -9.76 16.05 6.67
N GLU A 291 -9.14 15.18 7.46
CA GLU A 291 -8.95 15.45 8.89
C GLU A 291 -7.81 16.44 9.13
N LEU A 292 -6.71 16.32 8.39
CA LEU A 292 -5.60 17.25 8.48
C LEU A 292 -6.02 18.67 8.09
N THR A 293 -6.80 18.84 7.02
CA THR A 293 -7.28 20.17 6.61
C THR A 293 -8.16 20.81 7.67
N LYS A 294 -8.97 20.03 8.39
CA LYS A 294 -9.77 20.52 9.53
C LYS A 294 -8.88 20.96 10.69
N ASN A 295 -7.87 20.18 11.05
CA ASN A 295 -6.94 20.50 12.14
C ASN A 295 -6.12 21.77 11.83
N GLU A 296 -5.72 21.95 10.57
CA GLU A 296 -4.96 23.11 10.10
C GLU A 296 -5.84 24.34 9.81
N GLY A 297 -7.17 24.23 9.90
CA GLY A 297 -8.10 25.31 9.51
C GLY A 297 -7.97 25.70 8.03
N TRP A 298 -7.59 24.76 7.19
CA TRP A 298 -7.25 24.97 5.78
C TRP A 298 -8.49 25.07 4.89
N ALA A 299 -8.41 25.91 3.88
CA ALA A 299 -9.40 26.03 2.81
C ALA A 299 -8.74 25.92 1.43
N GLU A 300 -9.48 25.52 0.41
CA GLU A 300 -8.93 25.26 -0.93
C GLU A 300 -8.24 26.48 -1.57
N ASP A 301 -8.71 27.69 -1.25
CA ASP A 301 -8.12 28.96 -1.69
C ASP A 301 -6.82 29.33 -0.96
N SER A 302 -6.41 28.53 0.04
CA SER A 302 -5.14 28.70 0.74
C SER A 302 -3.94 28.21 -0.09
N VAL A 303 -4.16 27.45 -1.17
CA VAL A 303 -3.06 26.99 -2.02
C VAL A 303 -2.38 28.14 -2.77
N SER A 304 -1.06 28.08 -2.89
CA SER A 304 -0.29 29.10 -3.60
C SER A 304 -0.51 29.02 -5.12
N GLU A 305 -0.68 30.18 -5.76
CA GLU A 305 -0.64 30.31 -7.24
C GLU A 305 0.75 29.92 -7.82
N LYS A 306 1.80 29.93 -7.00
CA LYS A 306 3.16 29.62 -7.44
C LYS A 306 3.36 28.10 -7.57
N VAL A 307 3.27 27.62 -8.80
CA VAL A 307 3.57 26.21 -9.15
C VAL A 307 5.05 26.04 -9.52
N ASN A 308 5.90 25.82 -8.52
CA ASN A 308 7.35 25.74 -8.67
C ASN A 308 7.96 24.40 -8.21
N GLY A 309 7.15 23.44 -7.73
CA GLY A 309 7.62 22.14 -7.25
C GLY A 309 8.33 22.20 -5.89
N ALA A 310 8.18 23.30 -5.14
CA ALA A 310 8.66 23.43 -3.76
C ALA A 310 7.90 22.46 -2.83
N ARG A 311 8.61 21.92 -1.84
CA ARG A 311 8.05 20.99 -0.84
C ARG A 311 7.13 21.69 0.16
N GLU A 312 7.32 23.00 0.30
CA GLU A 312 6.65 23.83 1.30
C GLU A 312 6.14 25.14 0.67
N GLY A 313 5.20 25.78 1.36
CA GLY A 313 4.55 27.03 1.00
C GLY A 313 3.45 26.92 -0.05
N TRP A 314 3.26 25.75 -0.67
CA TRP A 314 2.20 25.56 -1.66
C TRP A 314 0.85 25.26 -1.02
N TRP A 315 0.80 24.46 0.04
CA TRP A 315 -0.47 24.14 0.69
C TRP A 315 -0.96 25.30 1.55
N GLY A 316 -0.04 26.07 2.13
CA GLY A 316 -0.38 27.13 3.08
C GLY A 316 -0.71 26.58 4.47
N MET A 317 -0.19 25.40 4.81
CA MET A 317 -0.34 24.76 6.12
C MET A 317 0.94 24.90 6.95
N SER A 318 0.92 24.39 8.19
CA SER A 318 2.11 24.30 9.04
C SER A 318 3.23 23.47 8.40
N ALA A 319 4.47 23.73 8.81
CA ALA A 319 5.63 22.99 8.31
C ALA A 319 5.54 21.48 8.56
N ASN A 320 4.91 21.07 9.67
CA ASN A 320 4.66 19.66 9.99
C ASN A 320 3.65 19.03 9.03
N ALA A 321 2.53 19.72 8.77
CA ALA A 321 1.52 19.26 7.83
C ALA A 321 2.07 19.17 6.41
N GLU A 322 2.80 20.18 5.93
CA GLU A 322 3.37 20.17 4.57
C GLU A 322 4.48 19.11 4.42
N ALA A 323 5.32 18.91 5.44
CA ALA A 323 6.31 17.83 5.45
C ALA A 323 5.62 16.46 5.39
N PHE A 324 4.49 16.28 6.09
CA PHE A 324 3.72 15.05 6.05
C PHE A 324 3.01 14.86 4.69
N LEU A 325 2.44 15.92 4.11
CA LEU A 325 1.80 15.87 2.80
C LEU A 325 2.79 15.63 1.65
N ASP A 326 4.05 16.08 1.76
CA ASP A 326 5.07 15.72 0.77
C ASP A 326 5.29 14.20 0.74
N GLU A 327 5.24 13.53 1.90
CA GLU A 327 5.40 12.08 1.98
C GLU A 327 4.10 11.34 1.61
N LEU A 328 2.96 11.74 2.18
CA LEU A 328 1.65 11.12 1.98
C LEU A 328 1.09 11.29 0.56
N VAL A 329 1.39 12.41 -0.09
CA VAL A 329 0.85 12.77 -1.41
C VAL A 329 1.96 12.72 -2.46
N THR A 330 3.03 13.52 -2.36
CA THR A 330 4.04 13.57 -3.43
C THR A 330 4.80 12.26 -3.60
N TRP A 331 5.48 11.80 -2.54
CA TRP A 331 6.32 10.60 -2.59
C TRP A 331 5.50 9.32 -2.73
N ARG A 332 4.34 9.29 -2.07
CA ARG A 332 3.42 8.17 -2.24
C ARG A 332 2.92 8.08 -3.68
N GLU A 333 2.33 9.15 -4.19
CA GLU A 333 1.60 9.10 -5.47
C GLU A 333 2.53 9.07 -6.69
N VAL A 334 3.79 9.49 -6.59
CA VAL A 334 4.76 9.26 -7.70
C VAL A 334 5.03 7.77 -7.88
N GLY A 335 5.00 6.97 -6.81
CA GLY A 335 5.09 5.51 -6.89
C GLY A 335 3.89 4.90 -7.58
N PHE A 336 2.68 5.35 -7.22
CA PHE A 336 1.45 4.93 -7.89
C PHE A 336 1.42 5.35 -9.36
N ASN A 337 1.88 6.55 -9.71
CA ASN A 337 2.01 7.01 -11.10
C ASN A 337 2.91 6.08 -11.92
N MET A 338 4.11 5.76 -11.43
CA MET A 338 5.03 4.85 -12.12
C MET A 338 4.38 3.49 -12.38
N CYS A 339 3.79 2.89 -11.35
CA CYS A 339 3.23 1.55 -11.45
C CYS A 339 1.95 1.51 -12.30
N ALA A 340 1.18 2.60 -12.33
CA ALA A 340 -0.04 2.68 -13.15
C ALA A 340 0.25 2.74 -14.66
N HIS A 341 1.45 3.19 -15.05
CA HIS A 341 1.84 3.46 -16.44
C HIS A 341 2.95 2.57 -16.98
N ARG A 342 3.70 1.88 -16.12
CA ARG A 342 4.80 0.97 -16.53
C ARG A 342 4.61 -0.40 -15.92
N SER A 343 4.53 -1.42 -16.76
CA SER A 343 4.43 -2.82 -16.32
C SER A 343 5.77 -3.39 -15.81
N ASP A 344 6.89 -2.73 -16.13
CA ASP A 344 8.25 -3.14 -15.75
C ASP A 344 8.77 -2.38 -14.51
N TYR A 345 7.87 -1.80 -13.70
CA TYR A 345 8.21 -0.93 -12.57
C TYR A 345 9.14 -1.61 -11.53
N ASP A 346 9.12 -2.93 -11.46
CA ASP A 346 9.87 -3.80 -10.55
C ASP A 346 11.08 -4.47 -11.20
N GLN A 347 11.39 -4.16 -12.47
CA GLN A 347 12.56 -4.69 -13.18
C GLN A 347 13.73 -3.72 -13.14
N TYR A 348 14.97 -4.20 -13.01
CA TYR A 348 16.19 -3.37 -12.94
C TYR A 348 16.28 -2.38 -14.12
N GLU A 349 15.86 -2.81 -15.31
CA GLU A 349 15.89 -2.04 -16.56
C GLU A 349 15.04 -0.77 -16.52
N SER A 350 14.10 -0.68 -15.58
CA SER A 350 13.28 0.52 -15.39
C SER A 350 13.99 1.65 -14.61
N LEU A 351 15.21 1.42 -14.13
CA LEU A 351 16.08 2.46 -13.57
C LEU A 351 16.45 3.51 -14.63
N PRO A 352 16.64 4.78 -14.22
CA PRO A 352 17.07 5.82 -15.15
C PRO A 352 18.45 5.50 -15.73
N ASN A 353 18.70 5.89 -16.99
CA ASN A 353 19.93 5.52 -17.72
C ASN A 353 21.21 5.87 -16.95
N TRP A 354 21.30 7.07 -16.37
CA TRP A 354 22.47 7.50 -15.61
C TRP A 354 22.82 6.56 -14.44
N ALA A 355 21.79 5.96 -13.80
CA ALA A 355 21.99 5.05 -12.69
C ALA A 355 22.45 3.68 -13.18
N ARG A 356 21.88 3.19 -14.29
CA ARG A 356 22.31 1.93 -14.91
C ARG A 356 23.75 2.01 -15.44
N GLU A 357 24.10 3.12 -16.08
CA GLU A 357 25.46 3.38 -16.58
C GLU A 357 26.49 3.36 -15.45
N THR A 358 26.27 4.16 -14.40
CA THR A 358 27.23 4.22 -13.29
C THR A 358 27.31 2.90 -12.50
N LEU A 359 26.19 2.17 -12.35
CA LEU A 359 26.20 0.87 -11.68
C LEU A 359 26.93 -0.19 -12.51
N ALA A 360 26.85 -0.13 -13.84
CA ALA A 360 27.57 -1.04 -14.74
C ALA A 360 29.07 -0.73 -14.76
N GLU A 361 29.47 0.55 -14.76
CA GLU A 361 30.87 0.98 -14.68
C GLU A 361 31.58 0.45 -13.43
N HIS A 362 30.85 0.26 -12.33
CA HIS A 362 31.37 -0.16 -11.03
C HIS A 362 31.01 -1.61 -10.67
N GLU A 363 30.48 -2.39 -11.63
CA GLU A 363 30.04 -3.76 -11.37
C GLU A 363 31.19 -4.73 -11.07
N GLU A 364 32.42 -4.42 -11.48
CA GLU A 364 33.61 -5.25 -11.23
C GLU A 364 34.46 -4.78 -10.05
N ASP A 365 34.07 -3.71 -9.36
CA ASP A 365 34.81 -3.19 -8.21
C ASP A 365 34.94 -4.24 -7.09
N ALA A 366 36.05 -4.26 -6.35
CA ALA A 366 36.18 -5.19 -5.23
C ALA A 366 35.16 -4.85 -4.11
N ARG A 367 34.52 -5.89 -3.54
CA ARG A 367 33.62 -5.77 -2.39
C ARG A 367 34.32 -6.33 -1.15
N ASP A 368 34.38 -5.53 -0.09
CA ASP A 368 34.98 -5.96 1.18
C ASP A 368 34.17 -7.08 1.86
N HIS A 369 32.85 -7.08 1.65
CA HIS A 369 31.92 -8.07 2.18
C HIS A 369 30.93 -8.51 1.11
N LEU A 370 30.59 -9.80 1.13
CA LEU A 370 29.52 -10.39 0.34
C LEU A 370 28.67 -11.26 1.27
N TYR A 371 27.37 -10.99 1.32
CA TYR A 371 26.42 -11.75 2.15
C TYR A 371 25.44 -12.51 1.26
N SER A 372 25.09 -13.72 1.69
CA SER A 372 23.97 -14.45 1.10
C SER A 372 22.64 -13.85 1.53
N LEU A 373 21.56 -14.20 0.82
CA LEU A 373 20.20 -13.82 1.21
C LEU A 373 19.89 -14.27 2.64
N GLU A 374 20.31 -15.47 3.03
CA GLU A 374 20.07 -16.05 4.36
C GLU A 374 20.80 -15.27 5.46
N GLN A 375 22.02 -14.80 5.19
CA GLN A 375 22.79 -13.98 6.13
C GLN A 375 22.16 -12.58 6.29
N PHE A 376 21.75 -11.97 5.18
CA PHE A 376 20.96 -10.75 5.24
C PHE A 376 19.66 -10.98 6.00
N GLU A 377 18.91 -12.02 5.68
CA GLU A 377 17.64 -12.35 6.31
C GLU A 377 17.78 -12.49 7.83
N SER A 378 18.82 -13.20 8.29
CA SER A 378 19.06 -13.51 9.70
C SER A 378 19.74 -12.40 10.51
N SER A 379 19.95 -11.21 9.93
CA SER A 379 20.72 -10.12 10.54
C SER A 379 22.16 -10.51 10.89
N GLU A 380 22.84 -11.26 10.02
CA GLU A 380 24.19 -11.79 10.23
C GLU A 380 25.24 -11.05 9.39
N THR A 381 25.26 -9.72 9.48
CA THR A 381 26.32 -8.90 8.88
C THR A 381 27.32 -8.44 9.94
N HIS A 382 28.46 -7.89 9.48
CA HIS A 382 29.43 -7.25 10.35
C HIS A 382 28.91 -5.93 10.94
N ASP A 383 27.85 -5.36 10.37
CA ASP A 383 27.35 -4.03 10.72
C ASP A 383 26.16 -4.13 11.70
N PRO A 384 26.36 -3.77 12.97
CA PRO A 384 25.34 -3.87 14.00
C PRO A 384 24.13 -2.95 13.76
N ILE A 385 24.34 -1.80 13.10
CA ILE A 385 23.26 -0.87 12.78
C ILE A 385 22.38 -1.45 11.68
N TRP A 386 23.00 -2.12 10.69
CA TRP A 386 22.25 -2.83 9.65
C TRP A 386 21.49 -4.02 10.23
N ASN A 387 22.13 -4.80 11.10
CA ASN A 387 21.50 -5.94 11.77
C ASN A 387 20.27 -5.50 12.59
N ALA A 388 20.36 -4.37 13.31
CA ALA A 388 19.23 -3.79 14.03
C ALA A 388 18.06 -3.41 13.11
N ALA A 389 18.35 -2.82 11.94
CA ALA A 389 17.36 -2.48 10.94
C ALA A 389 16.63 -3.73 10.40
N GLN A 390 17.38 -4.78 10.08
CA GLN A 390 16.79 -6.03 9.63
C GLN A 390 16.00 -6.73 10.75
N THR A 391 16.46 -6.66 12.00
CA THR A 391 15.73 -7.20 13.16
C THR A 391 14.42 -6.45 13.40
N GLU A 392 14.40 -5.11 13.31
CA GLU A 392 13.16 -4.31 13.38
C GLU A 392 12.14 -4.80 12.34
N LEU A 393 12.59 -4.96 11.09
CA LEU A 393 11.74 -5.44 10.00
C LEU A 393 11.19 -6.85 10.27
N ARG A 394 12.05 -7.76 10.72
CA ARG A 394 11.67 -9.13 11.06
C ARG A 394 10.72 -9.21 12.23
N GLU A 395 10.92 -8.45 13.29
CA GLU A 395 10.14 -8.59 14.53
C GLU A 395 8.85 -7.78 14.52
N THR A 396 8.83 -6.63 13.83
CA THR A 396 7.70 -5.69 13.88
C THR A 396 6.91 -5.63 12.58
N GLY A 397 7.47 -6.14 11.48
CA GLY A 397 6.90 -5.98 10.14
C GLY A 397 6.92 -4.55 9.64
N ARG A 398 7.68 -3.65 10.29
CA ARG A 398 7.90 -2.27 9.90
C ARG A 398 9.40 -2.00 9.94
N LEU A 399 9.85 -1.10 9.08
CA LEU A 399 11.22 -0.60 9.11
C LEU A 399 11.18 0.93 9.16
N GLN A 400 11.93 1.56 10.05
CA GLN A 400 11.97 3.02 10.12
C GLN A 400 12.52 3.61 8.79
N ASN A 401 11.93 4.69 8.29
CA ASN A 401 12.16 5.16 6.91
C ASN A 401 13.62 5.52 6.60
N TYR A 402 14.33 6.19 7.51
CA TYR A 402 15.75 6.45 7.35
C TYR A 402 16.57 5.16 7.35
N MET A 403 16.21 4.23 8.23
CA MET A 403 16.82 2.91 8.30
C MET A 403 16.56 2.08 7.03
N ARG A 404 15.38 2.18 6.39
CA ARG A 404 15.11 1.55 5.08
C ARG A 404 16.10 2.00 4.01
N MET A 405 16.39 3.30 3.97
CA MET A 405 17.35 3.85 3.01
C MET A 405 18.76 3.33 3.26
N LEU A 406 19.22 3.34 4.51
CA LEU A 406 20.53 2.81 4.89
C LEU A 406 20.60 1.30 4.59
N TRP A 407 19.60 0.55 5.04
CA TRP A 407 19.46 -0.89 4.87
C TRP A 407 19.64 -1.31 3.41
N GLY A 408 18.92 -0.67 2.49
CA GLY A 408 19.04 -0.98 1.08
C GLY A 408 20.38 -0.56 0.48
N LYS A 409 20.91 0.60 0.88
CA LYS A 409 22.23 1.07 0.41
C LYS A 409 23.35 0.11 0.82
N LYS A 410 23.25 -0.49 2.00
CA LYS A 410 24.18 -1.51 2.48
C LYS A 410 24.00 -2.86 1.78
N ILE A 411 22.77 -3.26 1.46
CA ILE A 411 22.55 -4.44 0.60
C ILE A 411 23.23 -4.25 -0.77
N LEU A 412 23.14 -3.06 -1.37
CA LEU A 412 23.88 -2.76 -2.60
C LEU A 412 25.40 -2.86 -2.42
N GLU A 413 25.94 -2.35 -1.31
CA GLU A 413 27.37 -2.38 -1.00
C GLU A 413 27.91 -3.81 -0.83
N TRP A 414 27.09 -4.72 -0.30
CA TRP A 414 27.52 -6.08 0.10
C TRP A 414 26.88 -7.20 -0.74
N SER A 415 26.40 -6.86 -1.94
CA SER A 415 25.93 -7.84 -2.93
C SER A 415 26.90 -7.93 -4.11
N ALA A 416 26.95 -9.09 -4.76
CA ALA A 416 27.83 -9.32 -5.90
C ALA A 416 27.51 -8.40 -7.08
N THR A 417 26.23 -8.19 -7.37
CA THR A 417 25.78 -7.25 -8.40
C THR A 417 24.63 -6.36 -7.92
N PRO A 418 24.37 -5.22 -8.60
CA PRO A 418 23.19 -4.40 -8.33
C PRO A 418 21.86 -5.14 -8.56
N ARG A 419 21.85 -6.19 -9.40
CA ARG A 419 20.67 -7.04 -9.62
C ARG A 419 20.42 -7.99 -8.45
N ASP A 420 21.48 -8.58 -7.90
CA ASP A 420 21.38 -9.40 -6.70
C ASP A 420 20.92 -8.55 -5.51
N ALA A 421 21.45 -7.33 -5.39
CA ALA A 421 20.99 -6.38 -4.37
C ALA A 421 19.49 -6.05 -4.51
N LEU A 422 19.02 -5.80 -5.74
CA LEU A 422 17.60 -5.57 -6.02
C LEU A 422 16.75 -6.78 -5.61
N ALA A 423 17.16 -7.99 -6.01
CA ALA A 423 16.43 -9.22 -5.69
C ALA A 423 16.34 -9.43 -4.17
N THR A 424 17.44 -9.28 -3.44
CA THR A 424 17.49 -9.36 -1.97
C THR A 424 16.59 -8.31 -1.32
N MET A 425 16.64 -7.05 -1.78
CA MET A 425 15.78 -5.99 -1.23
C MET A 425 14.29 -6.28 -1.44
N VAL A 426 13.91 -6.75 -2.62
CA VAL A 426 12.52 -7.09 -2.95
C VAL A 426 12.04 -8.27 -2.11
N GLU A 427 12.85 -9.33 -1.99
CA GLU A 427 12.51 -10.52 -1.21
C GLU A 427 12.27 -10.18 0.26
N LEU A 428 13.26 -9.56 0.92
CA LEU A 428 13.18 -9.26 2.35
C LEU A 428 12.06 -8.26 2.67
N ASN A 429 11.91 -7.21 1.85
CA ASN A 429 10.85 -6.23 2.06
C ASN A 429 9.47 -6.87 1.87
N ASN A 430 9.26 -7.66 0.82
CA ASN A 430 7.95 -8.24 0.53
C ASN A 430 7.60 -9.43 1.45
N LYS A 431 8.60 -10.13 1.99
CA LYS A 431 8.41 -11.19 2.97
C LYS A 431 8.00 -10.65 4.34
N TYR A 432 8.71 -9.64 4.84
CA TYR A 432 8.55 -9.21 6.23
C TYR A 432 7.70 -7.96 6.43
N ALA A 433 7.70 -7.00 5.49
CA ALA A 433 7.03 -5.73 5.69
C ALA A 433 5.50 -5.87 5.56
N LEU A 434 4.77 -5.35 6.54
CA LEU A 434 3.32 -5.18 6.46
C LEU A 434 2.93 -4.16 5.37
N ASP A 435 3.83 -3.26 5.01
CA ASP A 435 3.67 -2.29 3.90
C ASP A 435 4.49 -2.66 2.65
N GLY A 436 4.87 -3.93 2.52
CA GLY A 436 5.56 -4.50 1.36
C GLY A 436 4.64 -4.72 0.15
N ARG A 437 5.19 -5.10 -1.00
CA ARG A 437 4.46 -5.39 -2.27
C ARG A 437 3.66 -4.18 -2.79
N ASP A 438 4.05 -2.99 -2.37
CA ASP A 438 3.34 -1.74 -2.60
C ASP A 438 4.11 -0.87 -3.62
N PRO A 439 3.43 0.00 -4.41
CA PRO A 439 4.12 0.99 -5.25
C PRO A 439 5.20 1.79 -4.51
N ASN A 440 4.98 2.05 -3.21
CA ASN A 440 5.92 2.75 -2.35
C ASN A 440 7.13 1.88 -1.98
N SER A 441 6.94 0.57 -1.78
CA SER A 441 8.04 -0.36 -1.55
C SER A 441 8.98 -0.35 -2.75
N TYR A 442 8.45 -0.54 -3.96
CA TYR A 442 9.26 -0.52 -5.18
C TYR A 442 9.87 0.87 -5.41
N SER A 443 9.17 1.95 -5.09
CA SER A 443 9.74 3.30 -5.19
C SER A 443 10.93 3.50 -4.25
N GLY A 444 10.82 3.06 -3.00
CA GLY A 444 11.90 3.13 -2.01
C GLY A 444 13.10 2.25 -2.39
N ILE A 445 12.85 1.00 -2.76
CA ILE A 445 13.89 0.05 -3.21
C ILE A 445 14.59 0.58 -4.47
N PHE A 446 13.86 1.08 -5.46
CA PHE A 446 14.51 1.60 -6.66
C PHE A 446 15.16 2.98 -6.44
N TRP A 447 14.70 3.75 -5.46
CA TRP A 447 15.42 4.94 -5.00
C TRP A 447 16.78 4.56 -4.41
N VAL A 448 16.89 3.38 -3.77
CA VAL A 448 18.20 2.86 -3.33
C VAL A 448 19.18 2.81 -4.50
N LEU A 449 18.69 2.46 -5.69
CA LEU A 449 19.46 2.30 -6.92
C LEU A 449 19.38 3.53 -7.85
N GLY A 450 18.87 4.68 -7.38
CA GLY A 450 18.93 5.96 -8.10
C GLY A 450 17.63 6.45 -8.75
N ARG A 451 16.51 5.72 -8.67
CA ARG A 451 15.20 6.24 -9.12
C ARG A 451 14.79 7.45 -8.29
N TYR A 452 14.24 8.48 -8.95
CA TYR A 452 13.79 9.75 -8.35
C TYR A 452 14.87 10.59 -7.65
N ASP A 453 16.13 10.15 -7.66
CA ASP A 453 17.27 10.92 -7.17
C ASP A 453 18.07 11.49 -8.36
N ARG A 454 19.11 12.27 -8.03
CA ARG A 454 20.12 12.76 -8.95
C ARG A 454 21.42 11.98 -8.78
N ALA A 455 22.32 12.12 -9.74
CA ALA A 455 23.71 11.71 -9.58
C ALA A 455 24.41 12.52 -8.46
N TRP A 456 25.20 11.81 -7.66
CA TRP A 456 26.00 12.36 -6.55
C TRP A 456 27.49 12.31 -6.88
N GLY A 457 28.22 13.29 -6.35
CA GLY A 457 29.68 13.34 -6.41
C GLY A 457 30.26 13.52 -4.99
N PRO A 458 31.52 13.11 -4.75
CA PRO A 458 32.40 12.38 -5.68
C PRO A 458 31.89 10.96 -5.96
N GLU A 459 32.28 10.41 -7.11
CA GLU A 459 32.07 8.99 -7.44
C GLU A 459 32.80 8.10 -6.44
N ARG A 460 32.22 6.95 -6.11
CA ARG A 460 32.76 6.00 -5.13
C ARG A 460 32.80 4.59 -5.72
N PRO A 461 33.77 3.75 -5.33
CA PRO A 461 33.72 2.34 -5.66
C PRO A 461 32.37 1.72 -5.28
N ILE A 462 31.92 0.75 -6.09
CA ILE A 462 30.63 0.03 -5.99
C ILE A 462 29.41 0.92 -6.32
N PHE A 463 29.32 2.10 -5.70
CA PHE A 463 28.16 2.98 -5.83
C PHE A 463 28.19 3.84 -7.10
N GLY A 464 29.37 4.14 -7.64
CA GLY A 464 29.55 5.18 -8.65
C GLY A 464 28.91 6.49 -8.20
N LYS A 465 27.91 6.96 -8.96
CA LYS A 465 27.13 8.19 -8.71
C LYS A 465 25.87 7.98 -7.87
N ILE A 466 25.59 6.77 -7.39
CA ILE A 466 24.49 6.53 -6.46
C ILE A 466 24.78 7.25 -5.13
N ARG A 467 23.74 7.82 -4.51
CA ARG A 467 23.87 8.47 -3.21
C ARG A 467 24.50 7.51 -2.19
N TYR A 468 25.61 7.88 -1.58
CA TYR A 468 26.22 7.06 -0.54
C TYR A 468 25.57 7.28 0.84
N MET A 469 25.44 6.21 1.62
CA MET A 469 25.05 6.25 3.03
C MET A 469 25.91 5.25 3.82
N SER A 470 26.40 5.64 5.00
CA SER A 470 27.14 4.75 5.89
C SER A 470 26.54 4.73 7.29
N SER A 471 26.78 3.62 8.00
CA SER A 471 26.34 3.42 9.38
C SER A 471 27.05 4.35 10.33
N ASP A 472 28.36 4.58 10.15
CA ASP A 472 29.13 5.57 10.95
C ASP A 472 28.55 6.99 10.85
N ASN A 473 28.17 7.41 9.64
CA ASN A 473 27.56 8.73 9.47
C ASN A 473 26.15 8.77 10.07
N THR A 474 25.42 7.66 10.00
CA THR A 474 24.09 7.52 10.60
C THR A 474 24.18 7.61 12.14
N LYS A 475 25.12 6.90 12.77
CA LYS A 475 25.39 6.93 14.21
C LYS A 475 25.70 8.33 14.73
N ARG A 476 26.47 9.11 13.96
CA ARG A 476 26.79 10.50 14.33
C ARG A 476 25.61 11.46 14.14
N LYS A 477 24.74 11.20 13.16
CA LYS A 477 23.65 12.11 12.77
C LYS A 477 22.37 11.89 13.57
N LEU A 478 22.06 10.65 13.94
CA LEU A 478 20.76 10.28 14.50
C LEU A 478 20.88 9.72 15.91
N ARG A 479 19.93 10.12 16.77
CA ARG A 479 19.63 9.45 18.03
C ARG A 479 19.12 8.03 17.74
N MET A 480 19.88 7.04 18.17
CA MET A 480 19.60 5.62 17.92
C MET A 480 20.02 4.71 19.08
N ALA A 481 20.19 5.28 20.28
CA ALA A 481 20.62 4.51 21.45
C ALA A 481 19.50 3.56 21.89
N GLY A 482 18.27 4.06 22.01
CA GLY A 482 17.11 3.23 22.33
C GLY A 482 16.76 2.25 21.22
N TYR A 483 16.97 2.65 19.96
CA TYR A 483 16.77 1.79 18.80
C TYR A 483 17.71 0.58 18.79
N LEU A 484 19.00 0.80 19.06
CA LEU A 484 19.99 -0.27 19.13
C LEU A 484 19.86 -1.11 20.40
N ASP A 485 19.45 -0.54 21.52
CA ASP A 485 19.08 -1.31 22.72
C ASP A 485 17.93 -2.29 22.42
N ARG A 486 16.93 -1.81 21.68
CA ARG A 486 15.75 -2.60 21.33
C ARG A 486 16.02 -3.69 20.28
N PHE A 487 16.83 -3.38 19.25
CA PHE A 487 16.95 -4.25 18.06
C PHE A 487 18.37 -4.74 17.74
N GLY A 488 19.39 -4.17 18.38
CA GLY A 488 20.81 -4.39 18.03
C GLY A 488 21.36 -5.74 18.44
N GLY A 489 20.69 -6.50 19.31
CA GLY A 489 21.10 -7.86 19.71
C GLY A 489 22.48 -7.97 20.39
N GLN A 490 23.22 -6.86 20.56
CA GLN A 490 24.53 -6.78 21.17
C GLN A 490 24.56 -5.59 22.15
N PRO A 491 24.59 -5.84 23.48
CA PRO A 491 24.58 -4.78 24.51
C PRO A 491 25.78 -3.82 24.46
N ASP A 492 26.92 -4.24 23.89
CA ASP A 492 28.21 -3.56 24.08
C ASP A 492 28.52 -2.45 23.05
N LEU A 493 27.55 -2.03 22.22
CA LEU A 493 27.76 -1.05 21.13
C LEU A 493 27.98 0.41 21.58
N PHE A 494 27.90 0.66 22.89
CA PHE A 494 27.93 1.99 23.49
C PHE A 494 29.01 2.20 24.56
N ASP A 495 29.80 1.19 24.88
CA ASP A 495 30.99 1.34 25.73
C ASP A 495 32.26 1.52 24.86
N SER A 496 32.32 2.60 24.07
CA SER A 496 33.59 3.22 23.63
C SER A 496 33.42 4.65 23.13
#